data_AF-A0A0D3B2Q5-F1
#
_entry.id   AF-A0A0D3B2Q5-F1
#
_cell.length_a   1.000
_cell.length_b   1.000
_cell.length_c   1.000
_cell.angle_alpha   90.00
_cell.angle_beta   90.00
_cell.angle_gamma   90.00
#
_symmetry.space_group_name_H-M   'P 1'
#
loop_
_entity.id
_entity.type
_entity.pdbx_description
1 polymer ?
#
loop_
_entity_poly.entity_id
_entity_poly.type
_entity_poly.pdbx_seq_one_letter_code
_entity_poly.pdbx_strand_id
1 'polypeptide(L)'
;MRETVKLISMEGFEFIIDREAAMVSQTIRSMLTSPGGFSESKDGVVTFPDISTTILEKICQYFYWSLQYSRGKETEFHIEPELTLELMMAANYLHT
;
A
#
# COMPACT_ATOMS: atom_id res chain seq x y z
N MET A 1 -15.10 5.20 -13.91
CA MET A 1 -15.00 4.21 -12.82
C MET A 1 -13.74 4.51 -12.05
N ARG A 2 -13.74 4.41 -10.71
CA ARG A 2 -12.49 4.49 -9.95
C ARG A 2 -11.76 3.17 -10.13
N GLU A 3 -10.52 3.22 -10.60
CA GLU A 3 -9.68 2.02 -10.69
C GLU A 3 -9.23 1.63 -9.29
N THR A 4 -9.39 0.36 -8.94
CA THR A 4 -8.97 -0.20 -7.66
C THR A 4 -7.89 -1.23 -7.87
N VAL A 5 -7.09 -1.46 -6.83
CA VAL A 5 -6.12 -2.53 -6.76
C VAL A 5 -6.37 -3.38 -5.53
N LYS A 6 -5.97 -4.64 -5.58
CA LYS A 6 -6.05 -5.60 -4.49
C LYS A 6 -4.66 -5.81 -3.91
N LEU A 7 -4.48 -5.52 -2.63
CA LEU A 7 -3.27 -5.81 -1.88
C LEU A 7 -3.54 -7.00 -0.96
N ILE A 8 -2.73 -8.05 -1.04
CA ILE A 8 -2.93 -9.30 -0.28
C ILE A 8 -1.83 -9.42 0.77
N SER A 9 -2.20 -9.60 2.04
CA SER A 9 -1.26 -9.79 3.15
C SER A 9 -0.65 -11.21 3.18
N MET A 10 0.31 -11.42 4.07
CA MET A 10 0.92 -12.72 4.38
C MET A 10 -0.13 -13.78 4.70
N GLU A 11 -1.17 -13.42 5.46
CA GLU A 11 -2.25 -14.33 5.85
C GLU A 11 -3.33 -14.50 4.76
N GLY A 12 -3.16 -13.84 3.61
CA GLY A 12 -4.09 -13.92 2.48
C GLY A 12 -5.30 -12.98 2.59
N PHE A 13 -5.29 -12.03 3.53
CA PHE A 13 -6.37 -11.03 3.63
C PHE A 13 -6.27 -10.04 2.47
N GLU A 14 -7.41 -9.76 1.82
CA GLU A 14 -7.48 -8.90 0.64
C GLU A 14 -7.95 -7.50 0.99
N PHE A 15 -7.10 -6.50 0.76
CA PHE A 15 -7.44 -5.08 0.84
C PHE A 15 -7.70 -4.52 -0.56
N ILE A 16 -8.91 -4.02 -0.79
CA ILE A 16 -9.27 -3.34 -2.05
C ILE A 16 -9.18 -1.83 -1.81
N ILE A 17 -8.24 -1.17 -2.49
CA ILE A 17 -8.00 0.27 -2.33
C ILE A 17 -8.00 0.99 -3.69
N ASP A 18 -8.22 2.30 -3.67
CA ASP A 18 -8.11 3.13 -4.87
C ASP A 18 -6.68 3.05 -5.43
N ARG A 19 -6.58 2.83 -6.75
CA ARG A 19 -5.29 2.76 -7.44
C ARG A 19 -4.46 4.01 -7.20
N GLU A 20 -5.09 5.19 -7.18
CA GLU A 20 -4.43 6.47 -6.88
C GLU A 20 -3.74 6.49 -5.51
N ALA A 21 -4.39 5.94 -4.48
CA ALA A 21 -3.79 5.83 -3.15
C ALA A 21 -2.62 4.83 -3.16
N ALA A 22 -2.78 3.68 -3.80
CA ALA A 22 -1.72 2.68 -3.92
C ALA A 22 -0.45 3.21 -4.63
N MET A 23 -0.61 4.17 -5.54
CA MET A 23 0.50 4.82 -6.25
C MET A 23 1.38 5.72 -5.35
N VAL A 24 1.01 5.95 -4.09
CA VAL A 24 1.91 6.57 -3.10
C VAL A 24 3.19 5.75 -2.96
N SER A 25 3.11 4.41 -3.05
CA SER A 25 4.29 3.54 -3.08
C SER A 25 4.91 3.48 -4.47
N GLN A 26 6.20 3.78 -4.57
CA GLN A 26 6.96 3.63 -5.81
C GLN A 26 7.13 2.15 -6.20
N THR A 27 7.26 1.27 -5.21
CA THR A 27 7.35 -0.19 -5.42
C THR A 27 6.05 -0.72 -6.04
N ILE A 28 4.89 -0.41 -5.46
CA ILE A 28 3.58 -0.84 -6.00
C ILE A 28 3.33 -0.22 -7.38
N ARG A 29 3.68 1.05 -7.57
CA ARG A 29 3.61 1.70 -8.89
C ARG A 29 4.41 0.93 -9.93
N SER A 30 5.63 0.53 -9.62
CA SER A 30 6.48 -0.22 -10.55
C SER A 30 5.87 -1.57 -10.87
N MET A 31 5.41 -2.34 -9.86
CA MET A 31 4.74 -3.62 -10.05
C MET A 31 3.51 -3.52 -10.98
N LEU A 32 2.71 -2.47 -10.83
CA LEU A 32 1.48 -2.28 -11.60
C LEU A 32 1.66 -1.62 -12.97
N THR A 33 2.84 -1.08 -13.29
CA THR A 33 3.08 -0.34 -14.54
C THR A 33 4.18 -0.93 -15.42
N SER A 34 5.01 -1.84 -14.89
CA SER A 34 6.12 -2.43 -15.64
C SER A 34 5.62 -3.30 -16.81
N PRO A 35 6.01 -2.98 -18.07
CA PRO A 35 5.51 -3.66 -19.28
C PRO A 35 5.99 -5.11 -19.48
N GLY A 36 6.77 -5.66 -18.54
CA GLY A 36 7.28 -7.03 -18.55
C GLY A 36 7.09 -7.79 -17.24
N GLY A 37 6.37 -7.23 -16.26
CA GLY A 37 6.11 -7.85 -14.96
C GLY A 37 4.86 -8.71 -14.99
N PHE A 38 5.06 -10.02 -14.81
CA PHE A 38 4.10 -11.09 -14.54
C PHE A 38 2.72 -10.62 -14.04
N SER A 39 1.64 -11.10 -14.68
CA SER A 39 0.23 -11.27 -14.23
C SER A 39 -0.47 -10.15 -13.42
N GLU A 40 0.17 -9.62 -12.39
CA GLU A 40 -0.28 -8.60 -11.44
C GLU A 40 -0.72 -7.29 -12.10
N SER A 41 -0.05 -6.89 -13.19
CA SER A 41 -0.38 -5.68 -13.96
C SER A 41 -1.68 -5.79 -14.75
N LYS A 42 -2.15 -7.01 -15.07
CA LYS A 42 -3.45 -7.24 -15.74
C LYS A 42 -4.61 -7.35 -14.77
N ASP A 43 -4.38 -7.92 -13.58
CA ASP A 43 -5.44 -8.17 -12.61
C ASP A 43 -5.53 -7.08 -11.52
N GLY A 44 -4.52 -6.20 -11.43
CA GLY A 44 -4.45 -5.16 -10.40
C GLY A 44 -4.26 -5.73 -9.00
N VAL A 45 -3.57 -6.87 -8.89
CA VAL A 45 -3.36 -7.62 -7.64
C VAL A 45 -1.88 -7.57 -7.27
N VAL A 46 -1.55 -7.29 -6.02
CA VAL A 46 -0.18 -7.33 -5.48
C VAL A 46 -0.20 -8.14 -4.18
N THR A 47 0.72 -9.09 -4.06
CA THR A 47 0.82 -9.96 -2.87
C THR A 47 2.06 -9.65 -2.06
N PHE A 48 1.90 -9.54 -0.74
CA PHE A 48 2.97 -9.28 0.22
C PHE A 48 3.17 -10.49 1.14
N PRO A 49 4.09 -11.42 0.79
CA PRO A 49 4.29 -12.64 1.57
C PRO A 49 4.90 -12.37 2.95
N ASP A 50 5.54 -11.23 3.14
CA ASP A 50 6.27 -10.87 4.37
C ASP A 50 5.61 -9.75 5.19
N ILE A 51 4.43 -9.26 4.78
CA ILE A 51 3.71 -8.19 5.48
C ILE A 51 2.42 -8.76 6.09
N SER A 52 2.31 -8.72 7.42
CA SER A 52 1.13 -9.16 8.14
C SER A 52 -0.10 -8.29 7.82
N THR A 53 -1.28 -8.84 8.05
CA THR A 53 -2.56 -8.17 7.79
C THR A 53 -2.68 -6.85 8.56
N THR A 54 -2.28 -6.83 9.83
CA THR A 54 -2.30 -5.63 10.68
C THR A 54 -1.40 -4.52 10.10
N ILE A 55 -0.21 -4.88 9.62
CA ILE A 55 0.73 -3.92 9.05
C ILE A 55 0.24 -3.42 7.68
N LEU A 56 -0.26 -4.32 6.83
CA LEU A 56 -0.80 -3.95 5.53
C LEU A 56 -2.04 -3.05 5.64
N GLU A 57 -2.89 -3.27 6.65
CA GLU A 57 -4.01 -2.37 6.96
C GLU A 57 -3.52 -0.96 7.26
N LYS A 58 -2.53 -0.81 8.14
CA LYS A 58 -1.95 0.49 8.48
C LYS A 58 -1.28 1.17 7.29
N ILE A 59 -0.61 0.41 6.42
CA ILE A 59 -0.05 0.92 5.16
C ILE A 59 -1.17 1.44 4.24
N CYS A 60 -2.29 0.73 4.13
CA CYS A 60 -3.44 1.20 3.35
C CYS A 60 -4.00 2.52 3.90
N GLN A 61 -4.11 2.64 5.23
CA GLN A 61 -4.52 3.89 5.89
C GLN A 61 -3.53 5.02 5.59
N TYR A 62 -2.22 4.74 5.66
CA TYR A 62 -1.17 5.70 5.33
C TYR A 62 -1.26 6.19 3.89
N PHE A 63 -1.53 5.32 2.90
CA PHE A 63 -1.67 5.74 1.50
C PHE A 63 -2.78 6.78 1.32
N TYR A 64 -3.94 6.54 1.92
CA TYR A 64 -5.05 7.50 1.88
C TYR A 64 -4.72 8.79 2.63
N TRP A 65 -4.06 8.69 3.78
CA TRP A 65 -3.63 9.85 4.54
C TRP A 65 -2.62 10.69 3.74
N SER A 66 -1.59 10.08 3.16
CA SER A 66 -0.56 10.75 2.35
C SER A 66 -1.15 11.43 1.11
N LEU A 67 -2.10 10.78 0.44
CA LEU A 67 -2.84 11.39 -0.67
C LEU A 67 -3.69 12.59 -0.24
N GLN A 68 -4.27 12.55 0.96
CA GLN A 68 -5.02 13.69 1.50
C GLN A 68 -4.12 14.82 1.99
N TYR A 69 -3.00 14.49 2.62
CA TYR A 69 -1.99 15.42 3.08
C TYR A 69 -1.37 16.21 1.93
N SER A 70 -1.00 15.51 0.84
CA SER A 70 -0.50 16.15 -0.38
C SER A 70 -1.52 17.07 -1.07
N ARG A 71 -2.82 16.90 -0.78
CA ARG A 71 -3.91 17.77 -1.24
C ARG A 71 -4.22 18.93 -0.27
N GLY A 72 -3.39 19.13 0.75
CA GLY A 72 -3.51 20.26 1.68
C GLY A 72 -4.40 19.99 2.90
N LYS A 73 -4.75 18.73 3.20
CA LYS A 73 -5.41 18.40 4.46
C LYS A 73 -4.38 18.18 5.57
N GLU A 74 -4.35 19.07 6.55
CA GLU A 74 -3.52 18.93 7.74
C GLU A 74 -4.22 18.06 8.77
N THR A 75 -3.87 16.76 8.81
CA THR A 75 -4.38 15.80 9.78
C THR A 75 -3.23 14.94 10.30
N GLU A 76 -3.32 14.48 11.54
CA GLU A 76 -2.31 13.59 12.13
C GLU A 76 -2.54 12.14 11.69
N PHE A 77 -1.44 11.40 11.50
CA PHE A 77 -1.46 9.96 11.28
C PHE A 77 -0.89 9.26 12.52
N HIS A 78 -1.75 8.57 13.26
CA HIS A 78 -1.35 7.90 14.49
C HIS A 78 -0.79 6.50 14.20
N ILE A 79 0.38 6.22 14.78
CA ILE A 79 1.02 4.91 14.73
C ILE A 79 1.19 4.41 16.16
N GLU A 80 0.65 3.21 16.39
CA GLU A 80 0.77 2.48 17.64
C GLU A 80 2.24 2.07 17.85
N PRO A 81 2.83 2.32 19.04
CA PRO A 81 4.24 2.05 19.29
C PRO A 81 4.68 0.63 18.91
N GLU A 82 3.82 -0.35 19.14
CA GLU A 82 4.06 -1.77 18.88
C GLU A 82 4.24 -2.08 17.38
N LEU A 83 3.68 -1.27 16.49
CA LEU A 83 3.74 -1.47 15.03
C LEU A 83 4.92 -0.75 14.37
N THR A 84 5.63 0.10 15.11
CA THR A 84 6.61 1.05 14.55
C THR A 84 7.73 0.37 13.77
N LEU A 85 8.31 -0.71 14.33
CA LEU A 85 9.45 -1.37 13.70
C LEU A 85 9.08 -2.03 12.37
N GLU A 86 7.98 -2.78 12.36
CA GLU A 86 7.47 -3.46 11.17
C GLU A 86 7.02 -2.45 10.10
N LEU A 87 6.34 -1.37 10.51
CA LEU A 87 5.95 -0.29 9.59
C LEU A 87 7.16 0.42 8.99
N MET A 88 8.23 0.63 9.75
CA MET A 88 9.45 1.25 9.23
C MET A 88 10.14 0.36 8.19
N MET A 89 10.20 -0.95 8.43
CA MET A 89 10.73 -1.90 7.45
C MET A 89 9.87 -1.93 6.18
N ALA A 90 8.55 -1.96 6.34
CA ALA A 90 7.61 -1.97 5.22
C ALA A 90 7.67 -0.66 4.41
N ALA A 91 7.79 0.50 5.08
CA ALA A 91 7.95 1.80 4.40
C ALA A 91 9.22 1.85 3.54
N ASN A 92 10.34 1.33 4.07
CA ASN A 92 11.58 1.22 3.31
C ASN A 92 11.42 0.29 2.09
N TYR A 93 10.74 -0.86 2.25
CA TYR A 93 10.45 -1.77 1.13
C TYR A 93 9.52 -1.15 0.07
N LEU A 94 8.50 -0.41 0.51
CA LEU A 94 7.50 0.19 -0.36
C LEU A 94 7.96 1.49 -1.02
N HIS A 95 9.10 2.04 -0.60
CA HIS A 95 9.62 3.34 -1.01
C HIS A 95 8.55 4.43 -0.89
N THR A 96 8.14 4.67 0.35
CA THR A 96 7.08 5.61 0.76
C THR A 96 7.58 6.58 1.81
#